data_AF-A0A5P5ZKM2-F1
#
_entry.id   AF-A0A5P5ZKM2-F1
#
_cell.length_a   1.000
_cell.length_b   1.000
_cell.length_c   1.000
_cell.angle_alpha   90.00
_cell.angle_beta   90.00
_cell.angle_gamma   90.00
#
_symmetry.space_group_name_H-M   'P 1'
#
loop_
_entity.id
_entity.type
_entity.pdbx_description
1 polymer ?
#
loop_
_entity_poly.entity_id
_entity_poly.type
_entity_poly.pdbx_seq_one_letter_code
_entity_poly.pdbx_strand_id
1 'polypeptide(L)'
;MKEKIFDYLIFKLGSDYEEYEFDLIPIPPYEFIENELSLEPYEYFGEVKEVLGCKVQQIILYYNADNLMRVMIKFRGNKLLLIKRVLEESNINFPDTIMFLKMYFSPEIKETILLYQHKKLSTEF
;
A
#
# COMPACT_ATOMS: atom_id res chain seq x y z
N MET A 1 -16.46 -12.12 -13.71
CA MET A 1 -15.89 -10.77 -13.90
C MET A 1 -14.56 -10.79 -13.16
N LYS A 2 -13.42 -10.45 -13.78
CA LYS A 2 -12.15 -10.40 -13.04
C LYS A 2 -12.19 -9.15 -12.17
N GLU A 3 -12.14 -9.33 -10.86
CA GLU A 3 -12.00 -8.22 -9.93
C GLU A 3 -10.59 -7.64 -10.05
N LYS A 4 -10.49 -6.32 -10.01
CA LYS A 4 -9.19 -5.63 -10.09
C LYS A 4 -8.56 -5.70 -8.71
N ILE A 5 -7.24 -5.85 -8.65
CA ILE A 5 -6.52 -5.90 -7.36
C ILE A 5 -6.83 -4.69 -6.45
N PHE A 6 -7.14 -3.53 -7.03
CA PHE A 6 -7.53 -2.33 -6.29
C PHE A 6 -8.90 -2.45 -5.61
N ASP A 7 -9.78 -3.32 -6.08
CA ASP A 7 -11.04 -3.63 -5.39
C ASP A 7 -10.77 -4.30 -4.03
N TYR A 8 -9.59 -4.90 -3.86
CA TYR A 8 -9.13 -5.52 -2.61
C TYR A 8 -8.14 -4.66 -1.81
N LEU A 9 -7.31 -3.87 -2.49
CA LEU A 9 -6.26 -3.04 -1.87
C LEU A 9 -6.72 -1.62 -1.50
N ILE A 10 -7.92 -1.23 -1.94
CA ILE A 10 -8.63 0.02 -1.65
C ILE A 10 -8.01 1.25 -2.33
N PHE A 11 -6.71 1.50 -2.15
CA PHE A 11 -6.03 2.66 -2.73
C PHE A 11 -5.45 2.33 -4.10
N LYS A 12 -5.68 3.22 -5.06
CA LYS A 12 -5.19 3.05 -6.42
C LYS A 12 -3.92 3.87 -6.62
N LEU A 13 -2.87 3.21 -7.13
CA LEU A 13 -1.65 3.91 -7.51
C LEU A 13 -1.94 4.91 -8.64
N GLY A 14 -1.38 6.12 -8.51
CA GLY A 14 -1.64 7.26 -9.40
C GLY A 14 -2.96 7.99 -9.14
N SER A 15 -3.69 7.68 -8.06
CA SER A 15 -4.73 8.56 -7.56
C SER A 15 -4.14 9.89 -7.08
N ASP A 16 -4.91 10.96 -7.24
CA ASP A 16 -4.53 12.31 -6.82
C ASP A 16 -4.63 12.48 -5.29
N TYR A 17 -3.79 13.34 -4.72
CA TYR A 17 -3.77 13.68 -3.30
C TYR A 17 -5.14 14.19 -2.80
N GLU A 18 -5.79 15.02 -3.60
CA GLU A 18 -7.12 15.58 -3.31
C GLU A 18 -8.19 14.50 -3.03
N GLU A 19 -8.02 13.27 -3.53
CA GLU A 19 -8.95 12.17 -3.25
C GLU A 19 -9.01 11.80 -1.76
N TYR A 20 -7.94 12.06 -1.01
CA TYR A 20 -7.79 11.62 0.38
C TYR A 20 -7.37 12.73 1.34
N GLU A 21 -7.20 13.98 0.89
CA GLU A 21 -6.58 15.07 1.66
C GLU A 21 -7.14 15.26 3.08
N PHE A 22 -8.44 15.07 3.27
CA PHE A 22 -9.13 15.25 4.56
C PHE A 22 -8.93 14.08 5.54
N ASP A 23 -8.38 12.97 5.06
CA ASP A 23 -8.14 11.73 5.82
C ASP A 23 -6.64 11.46 6.00
N LEU A 24 -5.77 12.45 5.75
CA LEU A 24 -4.31 12.31 5.81
C LEU A 24 -3.65 13.15 6.91
N ILE A 25 -2.72 12.54 7.64
CA ILE A 25 -1.83 13.23 8.59
C ILE A 25 -0.39 13.10 8.07
N PRO A 26 0.32 14.21 7.80
CA PRO A 26 1.72 14.13 7.38
C PRO A 26 2.58 13.54 8.50
N ILE A 27 3.49 12.63 8.16
CA ILE A 27 4.38 11.96 9.13
C ILE A 27 5.86 12.17 8.78
N PRO A 28 6.79 12.15 9.76
CA PRO A 28 8.22 12.18 9.47
C PRO A 28 8.72 10.90 8.74
N PRO A 29 9.74 10.99 7.86
CA PRO A 29 10.33 12.22 7.34
C PRO A 29 9.36 12.86 6.33
N TYR A 30 8.90 14.10 6.59
CA TYR A 30 7.83 14.76 5.83
C TYR A 30 8.08 14.82 4.31
N GLU A 31 9.34 14.67 3.90
CA GLU A 31 9.76 14.46 2.53
C GLU A 31 11.06 13.64 2.53
N PHE A 32 11.26 12.76 1.56
CA PHE A 32 12.52 12.08 1.30
C PHE A 32 12.68 11.72 -0.18
N ILE A 33 13.93 11.65 -0.66
CA ILE A 33 14.21 11.30 -2.06
C ILE A 33 14.46 9.80 -2.18
N GLU A 34 13.76 9.16 -3.12
CA GLU A 34 13.96 7.76 -3.51
C GLU A 34 13.85 7.62 -5.03
N ASN A 35 14.88 7.09 -5.68
CA ASN A 35 14.94 6.92 -7.14
C ASN A 35 14.58 8.21 -7.92
N GLU A 36 15.20 9.33 -7.51
CA GLU A 36 14.98 10.67 -8.09
C GLU A 36 13.56 11.24 -7.93
N LEU A 37 12.68 10.56 -7.18
CA LEU A 37 11.36 11.05 -6.83
C LEU A 37 11.36 11.60 -5.40
N SER A 38 10.63 12.70 -5.19
CA SER A 38 10.41 13.24 -3.86
C SER A 38 9.15 12.63 -3.28
N LEU A 39 9.30 11.86 -2.20
CA LEU A 39 8.20 11.17 -1.55
C LEU A 39 7.79 11.85 -0.26
N GLU A 40 6.51 12.18 -0.16
CA GLU A 40 5.87 12.72 1.02
C GLU A 40 4.99 11.64 1.66
N PRO A 41 5.31 11.19 2.90
CA PRO A 41 4.53 10.17 3.58
C PRO A 41 3.41 10.77 4.44
N TYR A 42 2.25 10.14 4.36
CA TYR A 42 1.06 10.48 5.13
C TYR A 42 0.48 9.22 5.77
N GLU A 43 0.06 9.32 7.03
CA GLU A 43 -0.77 8.32 7.68
C GLU A 43 -2.24 8.56 7.32
N TYR A 44 -2.90 7.52 6.81
CA TYR A 44 -4.32 7.56 6.50
C TYR A 44 -5.15 7.17 7.74
N PHE A 45 -6.08 8.04 8.14
CA PHE A 45 -6.92 7.86 9.34
C PHE A 45 -8.42 7.73 9.05
N GLY A 46 -8.82 7.72 7.77
CA GLY A 46 -10.21 7.49 7.38
C GLY A 46 -10.69 6.06 7.63
N GLU A 47 -11.93 5.76 7.22
CA GLU A 47 -12.62 4.52 7.60
C GLU A 47 -12.22 3.28 6.78
N VAL A 48 -11.01 2.76 7.00
CA VAL A 48 -10.58 1.45 6.47
C VAL A 48 -10.32 0.47 7.62
N LYS A 49 -11.31 -0.37 7.92
CA LYS A 49 -11.24 -1.32 9.04
C LYS A 49 -10.54 -2.63 8.67
N GLU A 50 -10.65 -3.06 7.41
CA GLU A 50 -10.22 -4.37 6.95
C GLU A 50 -9.73 -4.33 5.50
N VAL A 51 -8.64 -5.05 5.23
CA VAL A 51 -8.08 -5.27 3.89
C VAL A 51 -7.72 -6.74 3.77
N LEU A 52 -8.15 -7.42 2.70
CA LEU A 52 -7.86 -8.84 2.45
C LEU A 52 -8.21 -9.76 3.65
N GLY A 53 -9.35 -9.54 4.29
CA GLY A 53 -9.76 -10.34 5.45
C GLY A 53 -9.04 -9.99 6.77
N CYS A 54 -8.19 -8.96 6.77
CA CYS A 54 -7.31 -8.63 7.89
C CYS A 54 -7.61 -7.25 8.46
N LYS A 55 -7.86 -7.17 9.78
CA LYS A 55 -8.01 -5.90 10.48
C LYS A 55 -6.76 -5.04 10.31
N VAL A 56 -6.93 -3.86 9.74
CA VAL A 56 -5.86 -2.89 9.51
C VAL A 56 -5.43 -2.27 10.83
N GLN A 57 -4.12 -2.13 11.01
CA GLN A 57 -3.52 -1.42 12.14
C GLN A 57 -3.09 -0.01 11.74
N GLN A 58 -2.48 0.13 10.57
CA GLN A 58 -2.00 1.40 10.05
C GLN A 58 -1.92 1.35 8.53
N ILE A 59 -2.17 2.47 7.86
CA ILE A 59 -1.96 2.68 6.43
C ILE A 59 -1.09 3.92 6.26
N ILE A 60 -0.05 3.79 5.44
CA ILE A 60 0.82 4.89 5.04
C ILE A 60 0.76 5.04 3.53
N LEU A 61 0.43 6.24 3.07
CA LEU A 61 0.41 6.63 1.67
C LEU A 61 1.63 7.49 1.37
N TYR A 62 2.28 7.25 0.25
CA TYR A 62 3.47 7.98 -0.17
C TYR A 62 3.19 8.65 -1.52
N TYR A 63 3.20 9.98 -1.53
CA TYR A 63 2.92 10.79 -2.71
C TYR A 63 4.19 11.34 -3.32
N ASN A 64 4.22 11.52 -4.64
CA ASN A 64 5.21 12.34 -5.34
C ASN A 64 4.50 13.45 -6.09
N ALA A 65 4.76 14.69 -5.70
CA ALA A 65 3.81 15.79 -5.92
C ALA A 65 2.43 15.33 -5.44
N ASP A 66 1.44 15.26 -6.32
CA ASP A 66 0.07 14.87 -5.95
C ASP A 66 -0.27 13.41 -6.31
N ASN A 67 0.68 12.63 -6.83
CA ASN A 67 0.38 11.28 -7.30
C ASN A 67 0.72 10.22 -6.24
N LEU A 68 -0.23 9.35 -5.91
CA LEU A 68 -0.01 8.23 -5.00
C LEU A 68 0.95 7.19 -5.61
N MET A 69 2.17 7.12 -5.09
CA MET A 69 3.24 6.28 -5.64
C MET A 69 3.42 4.96 -4.90
N ARG A 70 3.16 4.91 -3.59
CA ARG A 70 3.32 3.71 -2.78
C ARG A 70 2.30 3.71 -1.64
N VAL A 71 1.87 2.51 -1.28
CA VAL A 71 1.00 2.26 -0.14
C VAL A 71 1.63 1.18 0.73
N MET A 72 1.62 1.40 2.03
CA MET A 72 2.04 0.45 3.04
C MET A 72 0.89 0.20 4.00
N ILE A 73 0.45 -1.05 4.11
CA ILE A 73 -0.60 -1.48 5.02
C ILE A 73 0.03 -2.40 6.06
N LYS A 74 -0.20 -2.09 7.33
CA LYS A 74 0.31 -2.87 8.46
C LYS A 74 -0.83 -3.60 9.15
N PHE A 75 -0.57 -4.86 9.48
CA PHE A 75 -1.48 -5.73 10.21
C PHE A 75 -0.79 -6.28 11.44
N ARG A 76 -1.52 -6.32 12.57
CA ARG A 76 -0.99 -6.92 13.80
C ARG A 76 -0.85 -8.44 13.68
N GLY A 77 0.32 -8.96 14.06
CA GLY A 77 0.65 -10.38 14.03
C GLY A 77 0.98 -10.91 12.63
N ASN A 78 1.31 -12.19 12.55
CA ASN A 78 1.65 -12.83 11.28
C ASN A 78 0.39 -13.19 10.49
N LYS A 79 0.15 -12.49 9.38
CA LYS A 79 -0.98 -12.66 8.46
C LYS A 79 -0.60 -13.21 7.08
N LEU A 80 0.67 -13.55 6.87
CA LEU A 80 1.19 -13.92 5.55
C LEU A 80 0.41 -15.05 4.88
N LEU A 81 0.15 -16.14 5.61
CA LEU A 81 -0.55 -17.30 5.05
C LEU A 81 -1.99 -16.95 4.65
N LEU A 82 -2.68 -16.17 5.48
CA LEU A 82 -4.06 -15.75 5.23
C LEU A 82 -4.12 -14.86 3.98
N ILE A 83 -3.27 -13.83 3.91
CA ILE A 83 -3.24 -12.89 2.79
C ILE A 83 -2.85 -13.61 1.49
N LYS A 84 -1.82 -14.48 1.50
CA LYS A 84 -1.44 -15.28 0.34
C LYS A 84 -2.59 -16.14 -0.17
N ARG A 85 -3.28 -16.82 0.75
CA ARG A 85 -4.44 -17.64 0.41
C ARG A 85 -5.55 -16.81 -0.24
N VAL A 86 -5.88 -15.64 0.30
CA VAL A 86 -6.88 -14.75 -0.31
C VAL A 86 -6.44 -14.34 -1.72
N LEU A 87 -5.18 -13.95 -1.92
CA LEU A 87 -4.67 -13.54 -3.23
C LEU A 87 -4.63 -14.70 -4.25
N GLU A 88 -4.34 -15.92 -3.83
CA GLU A 88 -4.30 -17.12 -4.69
C GLU A 88 -5.70 -17.65 -5.03
N GLU A 89 -6.64 -17.62 -4.06
CA GLU A 89 -8.02 -18.05 -4.26
C GLU A 89 -8.85 -17.03 -5.05
N SER A 90 -8.48 -15.76 -4.99
CA SER A 90 -9.15 -14.70 -5.73
C SER A 90 -8.65 -14.66 -7.18
N ASN A 91 -9.55 -14.66 -8.15
CA ASN A 91 -9.22 -14.57 -9.59
C ASN A 91 -8.83 -13.12 -9.99
N ILE A 92 -7.90 -12.53 -9.23
CA ILE A 92 -7.51 -11.14 -9.31
C ILE A 92 -6.60 -10.93 -10.51
N ASN A 93 -6.86 -9.87 -11.27
CA ASN A 93 -5.94 -9.42 -12.29
C ASN A 93 -4.96 -8.40 -11.71
N PHE A 94 -3.67 -8.73 -11.72
CA PHE A 94 -2.61 -7.78 -11.41
C PHE A 94 -2.35 -6.93 -12.65
N PRO A 95 -2.33 -5.59 -12.56
CA PRO A 95 -1.83 -4.76 -13.63
C PRO A 95 -0.31 -4.93 -13.71
N ASP A 96 0.13 -5.97 -14.43
CA ASP A 96 1.52 -6.44 -14.55
C ASP A 96 2.50 -5.35 -15.03
N THR A 97 2.00 -4.26 -15.59
CA THR A 97 2.79 -3.17 -16.16
C THR A 97 3.07 -2.02 -15.19
N ILE A 98 2.38 -1.91 -14.05
CA ILE A 98 2.37 -0.66 -13.24
C ILE A 98 2.80 -0.88 -11.78
N MET A 99 2.66 -2.09 -11.23
CA MET A 99 2.75 -2.31 -9.79
C MET A 99 3.77 -3.39 -9.38
N PHE A 100 4.48 -3.14 -8.28
CA PHE A 100 5.23 -4.14 -7.51
C PHE A 100 4.52 -4.37 -6.17
N LEU A 101 4.28 -5.64 -5.79
CA LEU A 101 3.67 -6.03 -4.51
C LEU A 101 4.70 -6.82 -3.68
N LYS A 102 4.94 -6.38 -2.45
CA LYS A 102 5.80 -7.05 -1.47
C LYS A 102 5.03 -7.31 -0.18
N MET A 103 5.21 -8.49 0.38
CA MET A 103 4.57 -8.88 1.62
C MET A 103 5.59 -9.59 2.52
N TYR A 104 5.70 -9.17 3.77
CA TYR A 104 6.59 -9.80 4.75
C TYR A 104 6.07 -9.64 6.17
N PHE A 105 6.51 -10.52 7.06
CA PHE A 105 6.26 -10.41 8.50
C PHE A 105 7.55 -9.93 9.17
N SER A 106 7.45 -8.88 9.99
CA SER A 106 8.54 -8.41 10.83
C SER A 106 8.36 -8.96 12.25
N PRO A 107 9.22 -9.90 12.71
CA PRO A 107 9.13 -10.44 14.07
C PRO A 107 9.41 -9.40 15.15
N GLU A 108 10.21 -8.38 14.84
CA GLU A 108 10.62 -7.32 15.77
C GLU A 108 9.43 -6.50 16.25
N ILE A 109 8.66 -5.95 15.32
CA ILE A 109 7.46 -5.15 15.60
C ILE A 109 6.19 -6.01 15.67
N LYS A 110 6.29 -7.31 15.35
CA LYS A 110 5.19 -8.29 15.33
C LYS A 110 4.05 -7.89 14.39
N GLU A 111 4.41 -7.41 13.20
CA GLU A 111 3.45 -6.94 12.19
C GLU A 111 3.70 -7.61 10.83
N THR A 112 2.62 -7.87 10.10
CA THR A 112 2.69 -8.15 8.67
C THR A 112 2.55 -6.85 7.90
N ILE A 113 3.46 -6.64 6.95
CA ILE A 113 3.51 -5.47 6.08
C ILE A 113 3.16 -5.92 4.66
N LEU A 114 2.14 -5.29 4.09
CA LEU A 114 1.77 -5.37 2.69
C LEU A 114 2.10 -4.03 2.03
N LEU A 115 3.02 -4.06 1.08
CA LEU A 115 3.48 -2.88 0.36
C LEU A 115 3.20 -3.06 -1.12
N TYR A 116 2.55 -2.09 -1.73
CA TYR A 116 2.47 -2.00 -3.19
C TYR A 116 2.89 -0.63 -3.67
N GLN A 117 3.57 -0.59 -4.81
CA GLN A 117 4.16 0.63 -5.33
C GLN A 117 4.17 0.67 -6.85
N HIS A 118 4.23 1.88 -7.38
CA HIS A 118 4.43 2.14 -8.79
C HIS A 118 5.83 1.67 -9.21
N LYS A 119 5.96 1.02 -10.38
CA LYS A 119 7.25 0.49 -10.86
C LYS A 119 8.39 1.51 -10.96
N LYS A 120 8.07 2.80 -11.11
CA LYS A 120 9.07 3.90 -11.07
C LYS A 120 9.86 3.94 -9.75
N LEU A 121 9.29 3.43 -8.66
CA LEU A 121 9.96 3.27 -7.37
C LEU A 121 10.71 1.94 -7.24
N SER A 122 10.57 1.03 -8.19
CA SER A 122 11.32 -0.21 -8.24
C SER A 122 12.61 0.06 -9.02
N THR A 123 13.77 -0.12 -8.38
CA THR A 123 15.03 -0.22 -9.12
C THR A 123 14.92 -1.38 -10.10
N GLU A 124 15.10 -1.13 -11.40
CA GLU A 124 15.40 -2.19 -12.35
C GLU A 124 16.71 -2.87 -11.92
N PHE A 125 16.64 -4.01 -11.21
CA PHE A 125 17.66 -5.07 -11.21
C PHE A 125 17.03 -6.40 -10.79
#